data_AF-A0A418ZNL3-F1
#
_entry.id   AF-A0A418ZNL3-F1
#
_cell.length_a   1.000
_cell.length_b   1.000
_cell.length_c   1.000
_cell.angle_alpha   90.00
_cell.angle_beta   90.00
_cell.angle_gamma   90.00
#
_symmetry.space_group_name_H-M   'P 1'
#
loop_
_entity.id
_entity.type
_entity.pdbx_description
1 polymer ?
#
loop_
_entity_poly.entity_id
_entity_poly.type
_entity_poly.pdbx_seq_one_letter_code
_entity_poly.pdbx_strand_id
1 'polypeptide(L)' 'VLDASQVRRMGTLAVEMLISARKQWQADGRSLTIREASDPFLTTLEAVGASVDLLQTGGPA' A
#
# COMPACT_ATOMS: atom_id res chain seq x y z
N VAL A 1 -4.43 6.51 -7.68
CA VAL A 1 -3.14 6.98 -7.12
C VAL A 1 -3.38 7.38 -5.68
N LEU A 2 -2.63 6.81 -4.74
CA LEU A 2 -2.64 7.18 -3.33
C LEU A 2 -1.33 7.93 -3.03
N ASP A 3 -1.44 9.16 -2.55
CA ASP A 3 -0.29 9.95 -2.11
C ASP A 3 0.03 9.63 -0.65
N ALA A 4 1.23 9.11 -0.39
CA ALA A 4 1.70 8.68 0.91
C ALA A 4 2.75 9.64 1.52
N SER A 5 2.93 10.83 0.95
CA SER A 5 3.98 11.79 1.34
C SER A 5 3.81 12.35 2.75
N GLN A 6 2.56 12.48 3.21
CA GLN A 6 2.22 13.07 4.52
C GLN A 6 1.92 12.02 5.59
N VAL A 7 2.19 10.74 5.34
CA VAL A 7 1.97 9.69 6.36
C VAL A 7 3.03 9.81 7.45
N ARG A 8 2.61 10.20 8.65
CA ARG A 8 3.49 10.32 9.83
C ARG A 8 3.47 9.10 10.72
N ARG A 9 2.40 8.29 10.62
CA ARG A 9 2.19 7.07 11.40
C ARG A 9 1.22 6.17 10.65
N MET A 10 1.55 4.88 10.59
CA MET A 10 0.70 3.83 10.06
C MET A 10 0.75 2.64 11.02
N GLY A 11 -0.35 1.91 11.14
CA GLY A 11 -0.39 0.66 11.91
C GLY A 11 -0.72 -0.52 11.00
N THR A 12 -0.58 -1.74 11.50
CA THR A 12 -0.82 -2.98 10.73
C THR A 12 -2.21 -3.04 10.10
N LEU A 13 -3.26 -2.60 10.80
CA LEU A 13 -4.62 -2.54 10.25
C LEU A 13 -4.74 -1.66 9.00
N ALA A 14 -3.97 -0.57 8.93
CA ALA A 14 -3.96 0.27 7.72
C ALA A 14 -3.29 -0.45 6.55
N VAL A 15 -2.25 -1.26 6.82
CA VAL A 15 -1.62 -2.12 5.79
C VAL A 15 -2.61 -3.15 5.27
N GLU A 16 -3.34 -3.84 6.15
CA GLU A 16 -4.37 -4.82 5.75
C GLU A 16 -5.47 -4.19 4.90
N MET A 17 -5.87 -2.95 5.20
CA MET A 17 -6.82 -2.19 4.40
C MET A 17 -6.29 -1.85 3.02
N LEU A 18 -5.03 -1.46 2.90
CA LEU A 18 -4.40 -1.20 1.60
C LEU A 18 -4.28 -2.48 0.77
N ILE A 19 -3.94 -3.62 1.38
CA ILE A 19 -3.92 -4.93 0.71
C ILE A 19 -5.33 -5.30 0.22
N SER A 20 -6.33 -5.11 1.07
CA SER A 20 -7.73 -5.40 0.72
C SER A 20 -8.24 -4.52 -0.42
N ALA A 21 -7.92 -3.22 -0.38
CA ALA A 21 -8.23 -2.27 -1.45
C ALA A 21 -7.54 -2.66 -2.77
N ARG A 22 -6.26 -3.05 -2.74
CA ARG A 22 -5.54 -3.56 -3.93
C ARG A 22 -6.22 -4.78 -4.54
N LYS A 23 -6.62 -5.75 -3.72
CA LYS A 23 -7.29 -6.97 -4.17
C LYS A 23 -8.65 -6.66 -4.81
N GLN A 24 -9.48 -5.86 -4.14
CA GLN A 24 -10.80 -5.49 -4.64
C GLN A 24 -10.68 -4.69 -5.94
N TRP A 25 -9.83 -3.66 -5.97
CA TRP A 25 -9.67 -2.84 -7.17
C TRP A 25 -9.09 -3.62 -8.34
N GLN A 26 -8.18 -4.57 -8.12
CA GLN A 26 -7.74 -5.45 -9.20
C GLN A 26 -8.90 -6.30 -9.76
N ALA A 27 -9.76 -6.85 -8.90
CA ALA A 27 -10.94 -7.61 -9.33
C ALA A 27 -11.92 -6.73 -10.12
N ASP A 28 -12.03 -5.44 -9.76
CA ASP A 28 -12.87 -4.45 -10.42
C ASP A 28 -12.24 -3.87 -11.71
N GLY A 29 -11.03 -4.31 -12.10
CA GLY A 29 -10.29 -3.73 -13.23
C GLY A 29 -9.81 -2.29 -13.01
N ARG A 30 -9.75 -1.84 -11.76
CA ARG A 30 -9.25 -0.52 -11.34
C ARG A 30 -7.78 -0.60 -10.94
N SER A 31 -7.08 0.53 -11.04
CA SER A 31 -5.66 0.62 -10.68
C SER A 31 -5.43 1.28 -9.32
N LEU A 32 -4.55 0.70 -8.50
CA LEU A 32 -3.95 1.31 -7.31
C LEU A 32 -2.45 1.49 -7.53
N THR A 33 -1.97 2.71 -7.35
CA THR A 33 -0.55 3.06 -7.36
C THR A 33 -0.26 3.92 -6.14
N ILE A 34 0.92 3.74 -5.54
CA ILE A 34 1.38 4.53 -4.40
C ILE A 34 2.38 5.57 -4.92
N ARG A 35 2.20 6.83 -4.54
CA ARG A 35 3.10 7.95 -4.88
C ARG A 35 3.74 8.49 -3.61
N GLU A 36 5.02 8.83 -3.69
CA GLU A 36 5.77 9.52 -2.64
C GLU A 36 5.61 8.84 -1.27
N ALA A 37 5.94 7.54 -1.21
CA ALA A 37 5.93 6.81 0.05
C ALA A 37 6.93 7.42 1.04
N SER A 38 6.39 8.01 2.11
CA SER A 38 7.20 8.58 3.20
C SER A 38 7.90 7.50 4.03
N ASP A 39 8.96 7.87 4.75
CA ASP A 39 9.72 6.93 5.57
C ASP A 39 8.85 6.16 6.58
N PRO A 40 7.92 6.79 7.35
CA PRO A 40 7.07 6.06 8.29
C PRO A 40 6.15 5.04 7.60
N PHE A 41 5.75 5.31 6.36
CA PHE A 41 4.96 4.40 5.55
C PHE A 41 5.80 3.17 5.16
N LEU A 42 7.00 3.41 4.61
CA LEU A 42 7.93 2.35 4.21
C LEU A 42 8.36 1.49 5.39
N THR A 43 8.77 2.10 6.50
CA THR A 43 9.20 1.38 7.72
C THR A 43 8.10 0.46 8.24
N THR A 44 6.83 0.88 8.20
CA THR A 44 5.71 0.06 8.67
C THR A 44 5.47 -1.14 7.73
N LEU A 45 5.60 -0.96 6.41
CA LEU A 45 5.50 -2.07 5.46
C LEU A 45 6.62 -3.08 5.67
N GLU A 46 7.86 -2.62 5.78
CA GLU A 46 9.02 -3.48 6.02
C GLU A 46 8.88 -4.26 7.34
N ALA A 47 8.41 -3.61 8.41
CA ALA A 47 8.21 -4.25 9.71
C ALA A 47 7.21 -5.42 9.68
N VAL A 48 6.28 -5.44 8.72
CA VAL A 48 5.31 -6.53 8.53
C VAL A 48 5.64 -7.44 7.34
N GLY A 49 6.83 -7.29 6.75
CA GLY A 49 7.27 -8.08 5.59
C GLY A 49 6.56 -7.74 4.28
N ALA A 50 5.97 -6.55 4.18
CA ALA A 50 5.32 -6.02 2.99
C ALA A 50 6.24 -5.03 2.24
N SER A 51 5.87 -4.70 1.00
CA SER A 51 6.53 -3.68 0.19
C SER A 51 5.50 -2.81 -0.51
N VAL A 52 5.96 -1.70 -1.09
CA VAL A 52 5.10 -0.83 -1.91
C VAL A 52 4.49 -1.61 -3.08
N ASP A 53 5.28 -2.48 -3.73
CA ASP A 53 4.84 -3.27 -4.88
C ASP A 53 3.65 -4.18 -4.53
N LEU A 54 3.61 -4.73 -3.32
CA LEU A 54 2.49 -5.55 -2.84
C LEU A 54 1.16 -4.76 -2.80
N LEU A 55 1.23 -3.44 -2.58
CA LEU A 55 0.06 -2.57 -2.47
C LEU A 55 -0.41 -2.01 -3.81
N GLN A 56 0.31 -2.26 -4.90
CA GLN A 56 -0.05 -1.75 -6.22
C GLN A 56 -0.75 -2.82 -7.05
N THR A 57 -1.73 -2.40 -7.86
CA THR A 57 -2.31 -3.29 -8.87
C THR A 57 -1.29 -3.49 -9.98
N GLY A 58 -0.94 -4.74 -10.28
CA GLY A 58 0.13 -5.10 -11.22
C GLY A 58 1.45 -5.51 -10.54
N GLY A 59 1.54 -5.40 -9.21
CA GLY A 59 2.59 -6.06 -8.43
C GLY A 59 2.38 -7.59 -8.35
N PRO A 60 3.36 -8.34 -7.80
CA PRO A 60 3.23 -9.78 -7.61
C PRO A 60 1.99 -10.13 -6.78
N ALA A 61 1.32 -11.22 -7.18
CA ALA A 61 0.05 -11.66 -6.60
C ALA A 61 0.18 -12.17 -5.16
#